data_AF-A0A0N5D9G1-F1
#
_entry.id   AF-A0A0N5D9G1-F1
#
_cell.length_a   1.000
_cell.length_b   1.000
_cell.length_c   1.000
_cell.angle_alpha   90.00
_cell.angle_beta   90.00
_cell.angle_gamma   90.00
#
_symmetry.space_group_name_H-M   'P 1'
#
loop_
_entity.id
_entity.type
_entity.pdbx_description
1 polymer ?
#
loop_
_entity_poly.entity_id
_entity_poly.type
_entity_poly.pdbx_seq_one_letter_code
_entity_poly.pdbx_strand_id
1 'polypeptide(L)'
;MHLIESEYRRFKSEGSSAGVCSLPAPEMDVTIDDLSPITDPRSSPPNRLNLFQDTVTNGPLTKHSHTEQVMMMHTLKTKLSKYQNFIDKAFEHIAQGSDEQIIEGCTIVAKVMTKAWMFPKISHDLSYALCDYLRDQNYLDLLVMNFIKAQTCEPVRLACGRVLEECLSLNNREYVVNRGFLKKLVATAEKLNKNPEQQRMSLSIMESLFKHSTATTYRLIEYGVLDHILLTCKRATETPITLRHAALALANLSLYSCSEAKKKIIQKKVPDWLFLLASQPDDITRYYACLAICMLGSTKEMEAAVNKSGTLALVEPFLLAHQAITFAGDHYKHSQGRPKEWLERLLPMLKSKCREARSIAAFHFTMEATIKKDQQKLEVFQEIGAIAALKEVASSPDEVAAKFASEALTVIGEEVPYKLTQQVPCWTIADVQYWVKKIGFESYTDAFAKHMVDGDLLLLLTEKELEQDLQMSSALLRKRFIRELESLKIAADYGSVDESQLDQFLMSLSPELSVYTYQMLGMGLNRSLLPSLTDEMMKTVCGMHNPIHRLKLRQAFKHIDDIEVAILSKQIDVFISYRRSTGNQLASLIKVLLQLRGYKVINYQR
;
A
#
# COMPACT_ATOMS: atom_id res chain seq x y z
N MET A 1 32.53 -14.45 53.41
CA MET A 1 33.39 -15.65 53.33
C MET A 1 32.49 -16.84 53.68
N HIS A 2 32.60 -17.95 52.94
CA HIS A 2 31.74 -19.15 52.98
C HIS A 2 30.26 -19.04 52.55
N LEU A 3 29.97 -19.75 51.46
CA LEU A 3 28.66 -20.30 51.08
C LEU A 3 28.26 -21.44 52.04
N ILE A 4 26.99 -21.85 51.97
CA ILE A 4 26.58 -23.25 51.75
C ILE A 4 25.17 -23.27 51.13
N GLU A 5 24.97 -24.13 50.13
CA GLU A 5 23.68 -24.44 49.49
C GLU A 5 23.09 -25.72 50.10
N SER A 6 21.75 -25.84 50.13
CA SER A 6 20.98 -27.10 50.00
C SER A 6 19.48 -26.76 50.14
N GLU A 7 18.72 -26.69 49.06
CA GLU A 7 17.98 -27.81 48.41
C GLU A 7 16.64 -28.21 49.06
N TYR A 8 15.60 -28.11 48.22
CA TYR A 8 14.44 -29.00 48.09
C TYR A 8 13.81 -29.67 49.33
N ARG A 9 12.53 -29.32 49.56
CA ARG A 9 11.44 -30.31 49.74
C ARG A 9 10.07 -29.72 49.36
N ARG A 10 9.38 -30.36 48.41
CA ARG A 10 7.92 -30.27 48.25
C ARG A 10 7.26 -31.10 49.37
N PHE A 11 6.08 -30.70 49.85
CA PHE A 11 4.81 -31.44 49.72
C PHE A 11 3.64 -30.72 50.43
N LYS A 12 2.46 -30.76 49.80
CA LYS A 12 1.05 -30.68 50.29
C LYS A 12 0.73 -29.89 51.59
N SER A 13 -0.19 -28.93 51.59
CA SER A 13 -1.65 -29.00 51.29
C SER A 13 -2.51 -29.56 52.44
N GLU A 14 -2.95 -28.67 53.32
CA GLU A 14 -4.15 -28.67 54.18
C GLU A 14 -4.29 -27.20 54.65
N GLY A 15 -5.45 -26.56 54.82
CA GLY A 15 -6.83 -27.03 54.74
C GLY A 15 -7.63 -26.49 55.94
N SER A 16 -8.24 -25.29 55.84
CA SER A 16 -9.22 -24.84 56.85
C SER A 16 -10.29 -23.91 56.29
N SER A 17 -11.50 -24.46 56.24
CA SER A 17 -12.82 -23.82 56.45
C SER A 17 -12.85 -22.92 57.71
N ALA A 18 -13.86 -22.07 57.97
CA ALA A 18 -14.92 -21.46 57.16
C ALA A 18 -15.53 -20.29 57.97
N GLY A 19 -16.36 -19.44 57.35
CA GLY A 19 -17.06 -18.34 58.05
C GLY A 19 -18.11 -17.66 57.17
N VAL A 20 -19.25 -18.32 56.95
CA VAL A 20 -20.38 -17.80 56.15
C VAL A 20 -21.38 -17.11 57.07
N CYS A 21 -21.93 -15.96 56.64
CA CYS A 21 -23.22 -15.48 57.13
C CYS A 21 -24.04 -14.84 55.98
N SER A 22 -25.31 -15.23 55.90
CA SER A 22 -26.27 -15.05 54.81
C SER A 22 -27.57 -14.42 55.35
N LEU A 23 -28.51 -13.82 54.62
CA LEU A 23 -28.80 -13.51 53.19
C LEU A 23 -29.92 -12.39 53.26
N PRO A 24 -30.78 -12.08 52.26
CA PRO A 24 -30.69 -12.08 50.78
C PRO A 24 -31.10 -10.73 50.12
N ALA A 25 -30.76 -10.53 48.84
CA ALA A 25 -31.46 -9.64 47.91
C ALA A 25 -31.30 -10.21 46.47
N PRO A 26 -32.22 -9.95 45.52
CA PRO A 26 -32.48 -10.90 44.44
C PRO A 26 -31.40 -10.94 43.36
N GLU A 27 -30.91 -12.15 43.08
CA GLU A 27 -30.09 -12.45 41.92
C GLU A 27 -30.95 -12.39 40.65
N MET A 28 -30.47 -11.67 39.64
CA MET A 28 -31.08 -11.67 38.31
C MET A 28 -30.22 -12.53 37.39
N ASP A 29 -30.72 -13.71 37.04
CA ASP A 29 -30.04 -14.66 36.14
C ASP A 29 -29.76 -14.01 34.78
N VAL A 30 -28.51 -13.62 34.56
CA VAL A 30 -27.96 -13.29 33.24
C VAL A 30 -26.83 -14.27 32.99
N THR A 31 -27.12 -15.34 32.24
CA THR A 31 -26.13 -16.35 31.85
C THR A 31 -25.08 -15.73 30.91
N ILE A 32 -23.91 -15.41 31.46
CA ILE A 32 -22.77 -14.77 30.77
C ILE A 32 -21.95 -15.79 29.93
N ASP A 33 -22.44 -17.02 29.76
CA ASP A 33 -21.74 -18.10 29.02
C ASP A 33 -21.54 -17.85 27.51
N ASP A 34 -22.20 -16.83 26.92
CA ASP A 34 -22.03 -16.42 25.51
C ASP A 34 -20.80 -15.47 25.29
N LEU A 35 -19.95 -15.32 26.32
CA LEU A 35 -18.76 -14.45 26.38
C LEU A 35 -17.47 -15.22 26.75
N SER A 36 -17.32 -16.45 26.25
CA SER A 36 -16.11 -17.27 26.41
C SER A 36 -14.82 -16.55 26.00
N PRO A 37 -13.66 -16.84 26.64
CA PRO A 37 -12.38 -16.22 26.30
C PRO A 37 -11.89 -16.64 24.91
N ILE A 38 -11.12 -15.75 24.28
CA ILE A 38 -10.54 -15.95 22.94
C ILE A 38 -9.48 -17.06 23.00
N THR A 39 -9.67 -18.13 22.21
CA THR A 39 -8.61 -19.09 21.89
C THR A 39 -7.69 -18.54 20.81
N ASP A 40 -6.38 -18.65 21.02
CA ASP A 40 -5.33 -18.29 20.05
C ASP A 40 -5.49 -19.13 18.75
N PRO A 41 -5.48 -18.54 17.54
CA PRO A 41 -5.64 -19.29 16.28
C PRO A 41 -4.56 -20.36 16.00
N ARG A 42 -3.52 -20.46 16.84
CA ARG A 42 -2.34 -21.30 16.62
C ARG A 42 -2.49 -22.77 17.02
N SER A 43 -3.65 -23.21 17.53
CA SER A 43 -3.87 -24.61 17.94
C SER A 43 -4.96 -25.32 17.12
N SER A 44 -4.64 -25.65 15.87
CA SER A 44 -5.37 -26.63 15.05
C SER A 44 -4.37 -27.50 14.29
N PRO A 45 -4.51 -28.84 14.28
CA PRO A 45 -3.53 -29.72 13.62
C PRO A 45 -3.66 -29.67 12.09
N PRO A 46 -2.55 -29.73 11.34
CA PRO A 46 -2.60 -29.75 9.89
C PRO A 46 -2.97 -31.15 9.40
N ASN A 47 -4.27 -31.42 9.21
CA ASN A 47 -4.81 -32.41 8.25
C ASN A 47 -6.34 -32.55 8.36
N ARG A 48 -7.08 -31.66 7.69
CA ARG A 48 -8.38 -31.98 7.07
C ARG A 48 -8.53 -31.19 5.78
N LEU A 49 -8.13 -31.80 4.66
CA LEU A 49 -8.60 -31.35 3.36
C LEU A 49 -10.10 -31.63 3.28
N ASN A 50 -10.90 -30.58 3.12
CA ASN A 50 -12.23 -30.73 2.54
C ASN A 50 -12.06 -30.77 1.03
N LEU A 51 -12.21 -31.94 0.42
CA LEU A 51 -12.40 -32.05 -1.02
C LEU A 51 -13.77 -31.46 -1.38
N PHE A 52 -13.77 -30.28 -2.00
CA PHE A 52 -14.78 -29.93 -3.00
C PHE A 52 -14.05 -29.69 -4.32
N GLN A 53 -14.49 -30.42 -5.33
CA GLN A 53 -13.81 -30.56 -6.62
C GLN A 53 -14.51 -29.64 -7.63
N ASP A 54 -14.15 -28.36 -7.63
CA ASP A 54 -14.70 -27.40 -8.58
C ASP A 54 -14.09 -27.63 -9.98
N THR A 55 -14.88 -28.28 -10.84
CA THR A 55 -14.60 -28.37 -12.29
C THR A 55 -14.62 -26.98 -12.91
N VAL A 56 -13.51 -26.60 -13.54
CA VAL A 56 -13.35 -25.34 -14.27
C VAL A 56 -14.35 -25.26 -15.43
N THR A 57 -15.25 -24.28 -15.38
CA THR A 57 -16.05 -23.84 -16.54
C THR A 57 -15.94 -22.33 -16.70
N ASN A 58 -15.40 -21.89 -17.84
CA ASN A 58 -15.37 -20.47 -18.20
C ASN A 58 -16.79 -20.02 -18.59
N GLY A 59 -17.39 -19.16 -17.77
CA GLY A 59 -18.69 -18.53 -18.01
C GLY A 59 -18.84 -17.24 -17.20
N PRO A 60 -19.68 -16.28 -17.63
CA PRO A 60 -19.77 -14.98 -16.99
C PRO A 60 -20.46 -15.03 -15.62
N LEU A 61 -19.88 -14.31 -14.65
CA LEU A 61 -20.40 -13.90 -13.34
C LEU A 61 -21.70 -14.60 -12.86
N THR A 62 -21.55 -15.58 -11.97
CA THR A 62 -22.68 -16.18 -11.25
C THR A 62 -23.42 -15.13 -10.42
N LYS A 63 -24.65 -14.78 -10.83
CA LYS A 63 -25.58 -14.10 -9.93
C LYS A 63 -25.85 -15.01 -8.74
N HIS A 64 -25.39 -14.60 -7.56
CA HIS A 64 -25.55 -15.37 -6.32
C HIS A 64 -27.02 -15.56 -5.93
N SER A 65 -27.28 -16.57 -5.10
CA SER A 65 -28.64 -16.93 -4.70
C SER A 65 -29.28 -15.84 -3.84
N HIS A 66 -30.48 -15.40 -4.22
CA HIS A 66 -31.33 -14.49 -3.45
C HIS A 66 -31.52 -14.96 -1.99
N THR A 67 -31.50 -16.27 -1.75
CA THR A 67 -31.59 -16.88 -0.41
C THR A 67 -30.44 -16.47 0.52
N GLU A 68 -29.21 -16.33 0.02
CA GLU A 68 -28.05 -15.95 0.84
C GLU A 68 -28.18 -14.50 1.35
N GLN A 69 -28.60 -13.59 0.46
CA GLN A 69 -28.81 -12.17 0.78
C GLN A 69 -29.89 -11.99 1.85
N VAL A 70 -31.02 -12.72 1.72
CA VAL A 70 -32.11 -12.72 2.71
C VAL A 70 -31.62 -13.25 4.07
N MET A 71 -30.80 -14.32 4.09
CA MET A 71 -30.22 -14.86 5.32
C MET A 71 -29.23 -13.87 5.99
N MET A 72 -28.44 -13.15 5.19
CA MET A 72 -27.55 -12.09 5.70
C MET A 72 -28.34 -10.93 6.31
N MET A 73 -29.41 -10.44 5.65
CA MET A 73 -30.27 -9.39 6.20
C MET A 73 -30.97 -9.81 7.49
N HIS A 74 -31.49 -11.04 7.56
CA HIS A 74 -32.10 -11.57 8.79
C HIS A 74 -31.07 -11.61 9.93
N THR A 75 -29.87 -12.15 9.65
CA THR A 75 -28.78 -12.24 10.63
C THR A 75 -28.34 -10.87 11.13
N LEU A 76 -28.21 -9.89 10.22
CA LEU A 76 -27.92 -8.49 10.56
C LEU A 76 -28.98 -7.93 11.52
N LYS A 77 -30.28 -8.07 11.19
CA LYS A 77 -31.37 -7.57 12.04
C LYS A 77 -31.38 -8.21 13.43
N THR A 78 -31.21 -9.53 13.52
CA THR A 78 -31.16 -10.25 14.80
C THR A 78 -29.95 -9.87 15.65
N LYS A 79 -28.76 -9.76 15.04
CA LYS A 79 -27.53 -9.38 15.76
C LYS A 79 -27.54 -7.92 16.18
N LEU A 80 -28.04 -7.02 15.34
CA LEU A 80 -28.21 -5.60 15.66
C LEU A 80 -29.09 -5.43 16.90
N SER A 81 -30.29 -6.04 16.92
CA SER A 81 -31.18 -5.97 18.08
C SER A 81 -30.57 -6.59 19.35
N LYS A 82 -29.90 -7.75 19.25
CA LYS A 82 -29.21 -8.35 20.42
C LYS A 82 -28.11 -7.43 20.97
N TYR A 83 -27.35 -6.76 20.10
CA TYR A 83 -26.26 -5.88 20.48
C TYR A 83 -26.73 -4.51 20.98
N GLN A 84 -27.82 -3.95 20.44
CA GLN A 84 -28.50 -2.78 21.00
C GLN A 84 -28.93 -3.03 22.44
N ASN A 85 -29.65 -4.13 22.71
CA ASN A 85 -30.10 -4.48 24.06
C ASN A 85 -28.94 -4.67 25.07
N PHE A 86 -27.75 -5.10 24.63
CA PHE A 86 -26.56 -5.16 25.49
C PHE A 86 -25.92 -3.79 25.73
N ILE A 87 -25.95 -2.92 24.72
CA ILE A 87 -25.49 -1.53 24.84
C ILE A 87 -26.39 -0.77 25.82
N ASP A 88 -27.72 -0.87 25.69
CA ASP A 88 -28.66 -0.18 26.58
C ASP A 88 -28.44 -0.54 28.04
N LYS A 89 -28.40 -1.85 28.36
CA LYS A 89 -28.08 -2.32 29.72
C LYS A 89 -26.72 -1.83 30.22
N ALA A 90 -25.70 -1.82 29.37
CA ALA A 90 -24.40 -1.30 29.74
C ALA A 90 -24.42 0.22 30.01
N PHE A 91 -25.27 0.98 29.30
CA PHE A 91 -25.48 2.41 29.55
C PHE A 91 -26.37 2.69 30.76
N GLU A 92 -27.33 1.83 31.10
CA GLU A 92 -28.02 1.83 32.40
C GLU A 92 -27.03 1.66 33.57
N HIS A 93 -26.05 0.77 33.44
CA HIS A 93 -24.95 0.64 34.41
C HIS A 93 -24.04 1.89 34.44
N ILE A 94 -23.61 2.42 33.29
CA ILE A 94 -22.79 3.66 33.23
C ILE A 94 -23.52 4.83 33.90
N ALA A 95 -24.84 4.93 33.75
CA ALA A 95 -25.67 6.00 34.33
C ALA A 95 -25.74 5.97 35.87
N GLN A 96 -25.44 4.84 36.52
CA GLN A 96 -25.35 4.74 37.99
C GLN A 96 -24.16 5.52 38.56
N GLY A 97 -23.13 5.79 37.73
CA GLY A 97 -22.18 6.87 37.95
C GLY A 97 -21.00 6.58 38.87
N SER A 98 -20.86 5.38 39.44
CA SER A 98 -19.61 4.98 40.12
C SER A 98 -18.52 4.60 39.10
N ASP A 99 -17.25 4.82 39.46
CA ASP A 99 -16.11 4.53 38.57
C ASP A 99 -16.10 3.05 38.12
N GLU A 100 -16.43 2.11 39.01
CA GLU A 100 -16.48 0.67 38.73
C GLU A 100 -17.57 0.32 37.69
N GLN A 101 -18.80 0.82 37.89
CA GLN A 101 -19.93 0.60 36.97
C GLN A 101 -19.68 1.23 35.59
N ILE A 102 -19.04 2.41 35.55
CA ILE A 102 -18.67 3.05 34.28
C ILE A 102 -17.61 2.20 33.54
N ILE A 103 -16.60 1.67 34.25
CA ILE A 103 -15.57 0.80 33.67
C ILE A 103 -16.17 -0.50 33.16
N GLU A 104 -17.06 -1.13 33.93
CA GLU A 104 -17.73 -2.38 33.55
C GLU A 104 -18.61 -2.18 32.31
N GLY A 105 -19.52 -1.20 32.34
CA GLY A 105 -20.39 -0.90 31.21
C GLY A 105 -19.60 -0.52 29.95
N CYS A 106 -18.57 0.33 30.06
CA CYS A 106 -17.68 0.61 28.92
C CYS A 106 -16.96 -0.63 28.40
N THR A 107 -16.58 -1.57 29.29
CA THR A 107 -15.95 -2.84 28.90
C THR A 107 -16.92 -3.76 28.17
N ILE A 108 -18.20 -3.79 28.57
CA ILE A 108 -19.25 -4.52 27.87
C ILE A 108 -19.46 -3.92 26.47
N VAL A 109 -19.64 -2.60 26.35
CA VAL A 109 -19.84 -1.92 25.05
C VAL A 109 -18.64 -2.13 24.13
N ALA A 110 -17.41 -1.98 24.63
CA ALA A 110 -16.20 -2.24 23.83
C ALA A 110 -16.16 -3.68 23.31
N LYS A 111 -16.46 -4.70 24.15
CA LYS A 111 -16.56 -6.10 23.72
C LYS A 111 -17.65 -6.33 22.67
N VAL A 112 -18.82 -5.69 22.82
CA VAL A 112 -19.92 -5.77 21.83
C VAL A 112 -19.51 -5.16 20.49
N MET A 113 -18.90 -3.96 20.51
CA MET A 113 -18.40 -3.30 19.29
C MET A 113 -17.32 -4.13 18.61
N THR A 114 -16.31 -4.62 19.33
CA THR A 114 -15.27 -5.47 18.73
C THR A 114 -15.85 -6.78 18.19
N LYS A 115 -16.84 -7.40 18.85
CA LYS A 115 -17.56 -8.58 18.29
C LYS A 115 -18.33 -8.24 17.01
N ALA A 116 -18.98 -7.08 16.93
CA ALA A 116 -19.64 -6.62 15.70
C ALA A 116 -18.63 -6.41 14.56
N TRP A 117 -17.51 -5.75 14.86
CA TRP A 117 -16.41 -5.48 13.93
C TRP A 117 -15.76 -6.74 13.36
N MET A 118 -15.81 -7.87 14.07
CA MET A 118 -15.27 -9.17 13.62
C MET A 118 -16.32 -10.10 12.99
N PHE A 119 -17.59 -9.71 12.90
CA PHE A 119 -18.66 -10.62 12.46
C PHE A 119 -18.59 -10.93 10.95
N PRO A 120 -18.48 -12.20 10.51
CA PRO A 120 -18.30 -12.53 9.10
C PRO A 120 -19.41 -11.98 8.19
N LYS A 121 -19.02 -11.49 7.00
CA LYS A 121 -19.87 -10.94 5.91
C LYS A 121 -20.70 -9.69 6.23
N ILE A 122 -21.18 -9.49 7.47
CA ILE A 122 -22.04 -8.36 7.87
C ILE A 122 -21.40 -7.37 8.86
N SER A 123 -20.13 -7.56 9.24
CA SER A 123 -19.43 -6.72 10.24
C SER A 123 -19.53 -5.23 9.97
N HIS A 124 -19.36 -4.83 8.71
CA HIS A 124 -19.44 -3.43 8.28
C HIS A 124 -20.79 -2.82 8.68
N ASP A 125 -21.89 -3.36 8.16
CA ASP A 125 -23.21 -2.74 8.31
C ASP A 125 -23.72 -2.84 9.75
N LEU A 126 -23.42 -3.96 10.43
CA LEU A 126 -23.72 -4.14 11.84
C LEU A 126 -23.01 -3.09 12.71
N SER A 127 -21.72 -2.85 12.47
CA SER A 127 -20.92 -1.97 13.32
C SER A 127 -21.19 -0.50 13.06
N TYR A 128 -21.40 -0.10 11.80
CA TYR A 128 -21.82 1.26 11.48
C TYR A 128 -23.21 1.56 12.04
N ALA A 129 -24.18 0.65 11.93
CA ALA A 129 -25.50 0.81 12.56
C ALA A 129 -25.43 0.94 14.09
N LEU A 130 -24.52 0.22 14.76
CA LEU A 130 -24.28 0.39 16.20
C LEU A 130 -23.57 1.71 16.53
N CYS A 131 -22.66 2.19 15.68
CA CYS A 131 -22.05 3.53 15.83
C CYS A 131 -23.12 4.63 15.73
N ASP A 132 -24.02 4.52 14.76
CA ASP A 132 -25.13 5.44 14.58
C ASP A 132 -26.09 5.37 15.79
N TYR A 133 -26.45 4.17 16.24
CA TYR A 133 -27.29 3.96 17.43
C TYR A 133 -26.70 4.59 18.71
N LEU A 134 -25.40 4.43 18.97
CA LEU A 134 -24.71 5.07 20.11
C LEU A 134 -24.80 6.61 20.08
N ARG A 135 -24.85 7.22 18.90
CA ARG A 135 -25.04 8.67 18.75
C ARG A 135 -26.51 9.04 18.92
N ASP A 136 -27.41 8.30 18.30
CA ASP A 136 -28.84 8.62 18.26
C ASP A 136 -29.51 8.44 19.64
N GLN A 137 -29.01 7.52 20.49
CA GLN A 137 -29.38 7.41 21.92
C GLN A 137 -28.63 8.39 22.85
N ASN A 138 -27.85 9.33 22.30
CA ASN A 138 -27.04 10.30 23.05
C ASN A 138 -25.97 9.67 23.99
N TYR A 139 -25.72 8.36 23.85
CA TYR A 139 -24.69 7.62 24.59
C TYR A 139 -23.26 8.08 24.24
N LEU A 140 -23.04 8.53 22.98
CA LEU A 140 -21.78 9.12 22.54
C LEU A 140 -21.41 10.38 23.33
N ASP A 141 -22.37 11.26 23.64
CA ASP A 141 -22.13 12.44 24.48
C ASP A 141 -21.71 12.05 25.89
N LEU A 142 -22.34 11.02 26.48
CA LEU A 142 -21.98 10.52 27.82
C LEU A 142 -20.53 9.99 27.85
N LEU A 143 -20.14 9.18 26.86
CA LEU A 143 -18.77 8.68 26.70
C LEU A 143 -17.75 9.82 26.56
N VAL A 144 -18.03 10.79 25.68
CA VAL A 144 -17.13 11.93 25.44
C VAL A 144 -17.02 12.80 26.70
N MET A 145 -18.12 13.06 27.40
CA MET A 145 -18.12 13.83 28.64
C MET A 145 -17.32 13.15 29.75
N ASN A 146 -17.53 11.85 29.97
CA ASN A 146 -16.75 11.10 30.95
C ASN A 146 -15.26 11.09 30.58
N PHE A 147 -14.90 10.98 29.29
CA PHE A 147 -13.51 11.06 28.84
C PHE A 147 -12.87 12.43 29.11
N ILE A 148 -13.52 13.54 28.72
CA ILE A 148 -12.92 14.90 28.77
C ILE A 148 -13.05 15.62 30.11
N LYS A 149 -13.91 15.16 31.03
CA LYS A 149 -14.10 15.78 32.34
C LYS A 149 -12.82 15.71 33.16
N ALA A 150 -12.47 16.82 33.82
CA ALA A 150 -11.18 16.98 34.50
C ALA A 150 -11.05 16.07 35.73
N GLN A 151 -12.16 15.83 36.43
CA GLN A 151 -12.21 15.01 37.65
C GLN A 151 -12.22 13.50 37.38
N THR A 152 -12.41 13.06 36.12
CA THR A 152 -12.44 11.62 35.81
C THR A 152 -11.08 10.98 36.08
N CYS A 153 -11.08 9.84 36.78
CA CYS A 153 -9.88 9.05 37.02
C CYS A 153 -9.31 8.44 35.72
N GLU A 154 -8.06 7.98 35.75
CA GLU A 154 -7.42 7.41 34.56
C GLU A 154 -8.05 6.09 34.07
N PRO A 155 -8.46 5.14 34.95
CA PRO A 155 -9.15 3.92 34.53
C PRO A 155 -10.47 4.15 33.79
N VAL A 156 -11.36 5.01 34.30
CA VAL A 156 -12.61 5.38 33.61
C VAL A 156 -12.32 6.04 32.26
N ARG A 157 -11.36 6.95 32.21
CA ARG A 157 -10.97 7.61 30.94
C ARG A 157 -10.44 6.62 29.91
N LEU A 158 -9.64 5.62 30.32
CA LEU A 158 -9.21 4.53 29.44
C LEU A 158 -10.38 3.66 28.99
N ALA A 159 -11.32 3.33 29.88
CA ALA A 159 -12.50 2.53 29.56
C ALA A 159 -13.41 3.24 28.52
N CYS A 160 -13.73 4.52 28.72
CA CYS A 160 -14.46 5.32 27.73
C CYS A 160 -13.67 5.44 26.41
N GLY A 161 -12.35 5.61 26.48
CA GLY A 161 -11.46 5.65 25.31
C GLY A 161 -11.53 4.37 24.46
N ARG A 162 -11.60 3.19 25.09
CA ARG A 162 -11.74 1.90 24.39
C ARG A 162 -13.05 1.82 23.59
N VAL A 163 -14.13 2.41 24.10
CA VAL A 163 -15.39 2.50 23.34
C VAL A 163 -15.29 3.50 22.20
N LEU A 164 -14.73 4.69 22.46
CA LEU A 164 -14.54 5.74 21.45
C LEU A 164 -13.66 5.26 20.28
N GLU A 165 -12.61 4.48 20.53
CA GLU A 165 -11.77 3.88 19.50
C GLU A 165 -12.57 3.03 18.50
N GLU A 166 -13.59 2.31 18.98
CA GLU A 166 -14.40 1.40 18.18
C GLU A 166 -15.67 2.06 17.61
N CYS A 167 -16.09 3.24 18.08
CA CYS A 167 -17.33 3.91 17.66
C CYS A 167 -17.16 5.24 16.91
N LEU A 168 -15.94 5.70 16.66
CA LEU A 168 -15.66 6.93 15.87
C LEU A 168 -15.80 6.71 14.35
N SER A 169 -17.01 6.37 13.90
CA SER A 169 -17.43 6.36 12.48
C SER A 169 -17.32 7.74 11.81
N LEU A 170 -17.51 7.85 10.49
CA LEU A 170 -17.50 9.16 9.81
C LEU A 170 -18.52 10.13 10.41
N ASN A 171 -19.79 9.70 10.51
CA ASN A 171 -20.89 10.46 11.09
C ASN A 171 -20.60 10.85 12.55
N ASN A 172 -20.01 9.95 13.35
CA ASN A 172 -19.69 10.24 14.76
C ASN A 172 -18.53 11.22 14.91
N ARG A 173 -17.58 11.25 13.98
CA ARG A 173 -16.50 12.25 13.97
C ARG A 173 -17.00 13.62 13.54
N GLU A 174 -17.90 13.67 12.56
CA GLU A 174 -18.62 14.90 12.21
C GLU A 174 -19.41 15.44 13.40
N TYR A 175 -20.16 14.58 14.09
CA TYR A 175 -20.90 14.93 15.31
C TYR A 175 -19.99 15.48 16.43
N VAL A 176 -18.85 14.83 16.72
CA VAL A 176 -17.83 15.29 17.68
C VAL A 176 -17.25 16.66 17.30
N VAL A 177 -17.12 16.96 16.01
CA VAL A 177 -16.70 18.27 15.51
C VAL A 177 -17.80 19.31 15.68
N ASN A 178 -19.03 19.00 15.31
CA ASN A 178 -20.17 19.92 15.31
C ASN A 178 -20.63 20.27 16.74
N ARG A 179 -20.51 19.33 17.70
CA ARG A 179 -20.68 19.59 19.15
C ARG A 179 -19.52 20.37 19.79
N GLY A 180 -18.44 20.64 19.06
CA GLY A 180 -17.27 21.38 19.57
C GLY A 180 -16.36 20.60 20.53
N PHE A 181 -16.52 19.27 20.63
CA PHE A 181 -15.75 18.44 21.56
C PHE A 181 -14.28 18.23 21.12
N LEU A 182 -14.00 18.34 19.82
CA LEU A 182 -12.69 18.07 19.20
C LEU A 182 -11.49 18.56 20.01
N LYS A 183 -11.44 19.86 20.37
CA LYS A 183 -10.28 20.46 21.07
C LYS A 183 -10.07 19.89 22.48
N LYS A 184 -11.16 19.66 23.23
CA LYS A 184 -11.11 19.08 24.58
C LYS A 184 -10.75 17.60 24.55
N LEU A 185 -11.27 16.86 23.56
CA LEU A 185 -10.96 15.45 23.33
C LEU A 185 -9.47 15.26 23.05
N VAL A 186 -8.91 16.03 22.13
CA VAL A 186 -7.48 16.03 21.78
C VAL A 186 -6.60 16.38 22.99
N ALA A 187 -6.84 17.53 23.64
CA ALA A 187 -6.04 17.99 24.79
C ALA A 187 -6.14 17.06 26.01
N THR A 188 -7.12 16.16 26.04
CA THR A 188 -7.24 15.10 27.05
C THR A 188 -6.51 13.83 26.61
N ALA A 189 -6.61 13.44 25.34
CA ALA A 189 -5.87 12.32 24.77
C ALA A 189 -4.34 12.55 24.81
N GLU A 190 -3.84 13.76 24.56
CA GLU A 190 -2.41 14.09 24.64
C GLU A 190 -1.80 13.86 26.04
N LYS A 191 -2.62 13.95 27.10
CA LYS A 191 -2.20 13.69 28.48
C LYS A 191 -2.06 12.21 28.81
N LEU A 192 -2.65 11.32 28.00
CA LEU A 192 -2.50 9.87 28.11
C LEU A 192 -1.13 9.48 27.54
N ASN A 193 -0.06 9.71 28.29
CA ASN A 193 1.30 9.46 27.82
C ASN A 193 2.24 8.78 28.84
N LYS A 194 1.74 8.45 30.05
CA LYS A 194 2.56 7.96 31.18
C LYS A 194 3.06 6.52 31.01
N ASN A 195 2.30 5.68 30.31
CA ASN A 195 2.60 4.25 30.14
C ASN A 195 2.20 3.77 28.72
N PRO A 196 2.61 2.56 28.29
CA PRO A 196 2.31 2.03 26.96
C PRO A 196 0.82 2.00 26.59
N GLU A 197 -0.06 1.63 27.52
CA GLU A 197 -1.50 1.57 27.25
C GLU A 197 -2.09 2.96 27.00
N GLN A 198 -1.70 3.93 27.84
CA GLN A 198 -2.10 5.33 27.67
C GLN A 198 -1.61 5.90 26.34
N GLN A 199 -0.34 5.67 25.99
CA GLN A 199 0.23 6.10 24.71
C GLN A 199 -0.52 5.47 23.52
N ARG A 200 -0.82 4.16 23.58
CA ARG A 200 -1.64 3.47 22.57
C ARG A 200 -3.02 4.11 22.42
N MET A 201 -3.72 4.36 23.54
CA MET A 201 -5.05 4.98 23.55
C MET A 201 -5.03 6.43 23.01
N SER A 202 -4.00 7.19 23.36
CA SER A 202 -3.77 8.54 22.85
C SER A 202 -3.71 8.54 21.32
N LEU A 203 -2.90 7.65 20.76
CA LEU A 203 -2.72 7.55 19.32
C LEU A 203 -3.93 6.94 18.59
N SER A 204 -4.66 5.98 19.19
CA SER A 204 -5.84 5.39 18.54
C SER A 204 -7.00 6.39 18.37
N ILE A 205 -7.18 7.30 19.33
CA ILE A 205 -8.14 8.41 19.22
C ILE A 205 -7.68 9.40 18.13
N MET A 206 -6.39 9.78 18.12
CA MET A 206 -5.85 10.71 17.12
C MET A 206 -5.94 10.14 15.69
N GLU A 207 -5.61 8.87 15.52
CA GLU A 207 -5.76 8.11 14.26
C GLU A 207 -7.18 8.22 13.72
N SER A 208 -8.18 8.03 14.58
CA SER A 208 -9.59 8.14 14.22
C SER A 208 -10.00 9.54 13.80
N LEU A 209 -9.52 10.58 14.48
CA LEU A 209 -9.87 11.97 14.19
C LEU A 209 -9.27 12.50 12.86
N PHE A 210 -8.11 12.01 12.42
CA PHE A 210 -7.50 12.45 11.15
C PHE A 210 -8.30 12.08 9.89
N LYS A 211 -9.01 10.95 9.90
CA LYS A 211 -9.80 10.46 8.75
C LYS A 211 -11.19 11.12 8.63
N HIS A 212 -11.39 12.32 9.19
CA HIS A 212 -12.65 13.08 9.08
C HIS A 212 -12.65 14.02 7.86
N SER A 213 -11.87 15.10 7.90
CA SER A 213 -11.84 16.11 6.82
C SER A 213 -10.53 16.91 6.83
N THR A 214 -10.18 17.51 5.69
CA THR A 214 -8.95 18.32 5.55
C THR A 214 -8.89 19.49 6.53
N ALA A 215 -10.01 20.18 6.74
CA ALA A 215 -10.13 21.24 7.73
C ALA A 215 -10.00 20.73 9.19
N THR A 216 -10.32 19.46 9.44
CA THR A 216 -10.13 18.84 10.76
C THR A 216 -8.68 18.44 10.97
N THR A 217 -8.06 17.78 9.99
CA THR A 217 -6.62 17.49 9.98
C THR A 217 -5.77 18.74 10.20
N TYR A 218 -6.08 19.85 9.51
CA TYR A 218 -5.37 21.11 9.74
C TYR A 218 -5.52 21.61 11.19
N ARG A 219 -6.73 21.61 11.76
CA ARG A 219 -6.97 21.96 13.17
C ARG A 219 -6.24 21.04 14.15
N LEU A 220 -6.14 19.74 13.88
CA LEU A 220 -5.37 18.80 14.70
C LEU A 220 -3.87 19.15 14.68
N ILE A 221 -3.32 19.55 13.53
CA ILE A 221 -1.94 20.04 13.44
C ILE A 221 -1.77 21.36 14.21
N GLU A 222 -2.73 22.31 14.16
CA GLU A 222 -2.71 23.53 15.00
C GLU A 222 -2.75 23.23 16.50
N TYR A 223 -3.38 22.13 16.91
CA TYR A 223 -3.46 21.73 18.33
C TYR A 223 -2.19 21.05 18.85
N GLY A 224 -1.22 20.71 17.98
CA GLY A 224 0.05 20.08 18.37
C GLY A 224 0.08 18.55 18.20
N VAL A 225 -0.99 17.93 17.69
CA VAL A 225 -1.14 16.48 17.57
C VAL A 225 -0.01 15.83 16.77
N LEU A 226 0.49 16.50 15.73
CA LEU A 226 1.59 16.00 14.92
C LEU A 226 2.89 15.87 15.74
N ASP A 227 3.20 16.87 16.57
CA ASP A 227 4.38 16.82 17.46
C ASP A 227 4.23 15.72 18.52
N HIS A 228 3.02 15.54 19.07
CA HIS A 228 2.73 14.48 20.02
C HIS A 228 2.89 13.07 19.42
N ILE A 229 2.43 12.85 18.19
CA ILE A 229 2.64 11.58 17.46
C ILE A 229 4.13 11.30 17.30
N LEU A 230 4.90 12.25 16.76
CA LEU A 230 6.34 12.05 16.50
C LEU A 230 7.14 11.81 17.79
N LEU A 231 6.82 12.55 18.86
CA LEU A 231 7.41 12.34 20.18
C LEU A 231 7.04 10.96 20.77
N THR A 232 5.80 10.50 20.55
CA THR A 232 5.35 9.18 21.01
C THR A 232 6.03 8.07 20.23
N CYS A 233 6.17 8.17 18.90
CA CYS A 233 6.96 7.22 18.08
C CYS A 233 8.37 7.00 18.65
N LYS A 234 9.05 8.07 19.07
CA LYS A 234 10.39 8.01 19.66
C LYS A 234 10.44 7.32 21.03
N ARG A 235 9.35 7.35 21.80
CA ARG A 235 9.22 6.73 23.14
C ARG A 235 8.70 5.29 23.08
N ALA A 236 7.94 4.98 22.04
CA ALA A 236 7.14 3.76 21.90
C ALA A 236 7.80 2.69 21.02
N THR A 237 9.13 2.76 20.81
CA THR A 237 9.87 1.90 19.86
C THR A 237 9.75 0.40 20.13
N GLU A 238 9.45 0.00 21.36
CA GLU A 238 9.28 -1.40 21.78
C GLU A 238 7.79 -1.83 21.87
N THR A 239 6.86 -0.99 21.42
CA THR A 239 5.41 -1.22 21.54
C THR A 239 4.72 -1.22 20.17
N PRO A 240 4.73 -2.36 19.43
CA PRO A 240 4.26 -2.43 18.05
C PRO A 240 2.86 -1.88 17.82
N ILE A 241 1.91 -2.14 18.74
CA ILE A 241 0.53 -1.66 18.62
C ILE A 241 0.44 -0.13 18.69
N THR A 242 1.29 0.53 19.50
CA THR A 242 1.36 1.99 19.58
C THR A 242 1.94 2.58 18.29
N LEU A 243 3.02 1.99 17.77
CA LEU A 243 3.62 2.40 16.49
C LEU A 243 2.67 2.17 15.30
N ARG A 244 1.85 1.12 15.36
CA ARG A 244 0.79 0.85 14.39
C ARG A 244 -0.20 2.00 14.33
N HIS A 245 -0.79 2.42 15.45
CA HIS A 245 -1.68 3.59 15.48
C HIS A 245 -0.96 4.87 15.01
N ALA A 246 0.33 5.04 15.31
CA ALA A 246 1.11 6.17 14.79
C ALA A 246 1.21 6.14 13.25
N ALA A 247 1.52 4.97 12.66
CA ALA A 247 1.61 4.81 11.21
C ALA A 247 0.24 5.02 10.53
N LEU A 248 -0.84 4.47 11.07
CA LEU A 248 -2.19 4.75 10.57
C LEU A 248 -2.56 6.23 10.71
N ALA A 249 -2.20 6.89 11.81
CA ALA A 249 -2.45 8.31 12.02
C ALA A 249 -1.70 9.17 10.98
N LEU A 250 -0.44 8.86 10.68
CA LEU A 250 0.34 9.53 9.63
C LEU A 250 -0.16 9.22 8.21
N ALA A 251 -0.67 8.01 7.96
CA ALA A 251 -1.33 7.67 6.70
C ALA A 251 -2.62 8.49 6.51
N ASN A 252 -3.49 8.55 7.53
CA ASN A 252 -4.70 9.37 7.49
C ASN A 252 -4.38 10.88 7.41
N LEU A 253 -3.37 11.36 8.14
CA LEU A 253 -2.83 12.73 8.00
C LEU A 253 -2.47 13.01 6.53
N SER A 254 -1.75 12.10 5.85
CA SER A 254 -1.35 12.28 4.44
C SER A 254 -2.54 12.32 3.47
N LEU A 255 -3.54 11.45 3.65
CA LEU A 255 -4.76 11.35 2.84
C LEU A 255 -5.73 12.53 3.01
N TYR A 256 -5.70 13.17 4.18
CA TYR A 256 -6.61 14.25 4.56
C TYR A 256 -5.85 15.58 4.78
N SER A 257 -4.79 15.87 4.03
CA SER A 257 -4.03 17.14 4.13
C SER A 257 -4.28 18.13 2.98
N CYS A 258 -4.55 19.40 3.33
CA CYS A 258 -4.50 20.56 2.42
C CYS A 258 -3.06 21.08 2.22
N SER A 259 -2.83 22.07 1.35
CA SER A 259 -1.48 22.62 1.07
C SER A 259 -0.81 23.18 2.33
N GLU A 260 -1.56 23.81 3.23
CA GLU A 260 -1.09 24.38 4.49
C GLU A 260 -0.65 23.27 5.47
N ALA A 261 -1.44 22.19 5.56
CA ALA A 261 -1.07 21.00 6.33
C ALA A 261 0.22 20.37 5.78
N LYS A 262 0.33 20.22 4.44
CA LYS A 262 1.53 19.67 3.78
C LYS A 262 2.79 20.49 4.06
N LYS A 263 2.70 21.83 4.06
CA LYS A 263 3.81 22.71 4.47
C LYS A 263 4.29 22.40 5.90
N LYS A 264 3.37 22.22 6.85
CA LYS A 264 3.73 21.82 8.23
C LYS A 264 4.33 20.41 8.30
N ILE A 265 3.82 19.46 7.52
CA ILE A 265 4.35 18.08 7.42
C ILE A 265 5.81 18.07 6.92
N ILE A 266 6.14 18.92 5.93
CA ILE A 266 7.52 19.13 5.45
C ILE A 266 8.39 19.77 6.54
N GLN A 267 7.91 20.85 7.19
CA GLN A 267 8.65 21.54 8.26
C GLN A 267 8.98 20.61 9.44
N LYS A 268 8.08 19.69 9.78
CA LYS A 268 8.26 18.67 10.82
C LYS A 268 9.04 17.43 10.35
N LYS A 269 9.50 17.40 9.09
CA LYS A 269 10.28 16.30 8.49
C LYS A 269 9.60 14.93 8.61
N VAL A 270 8.28 14.89 8.44
CA VAL A 270 7.50 13.63 8.56
C VAL A 270 8.01 12.52 7.62
N PRO A 271 8.47 12.77 6.37
CA PRO A 271 9.12 11.75 5.56
C PRO A 271 10.32 11.07 6.27
N ASP A 272 11.22 11.84 6.90
CA ASP A 272 12.36 11.28 7.63
C ASP A 272 11.90 10.40 8.81
N TRP A 273 10.81 10.78 9.49
CA TRP A 273 10.22 9.97 10.58
C TRP A 273 9.50 8.71 10.09
N LEU A 274 8.96 8.70 8.87
CA LEU A 274 8.34 7.50 8.30
C LEU A 274 9.37 6.39 8.03
N PHE A 275 10.66 6.71 7.87
CA PHE A 275 11.75 5.72 7.83
C PHE A 275 11.76 4.84 9.09
N LEU A 276 11.58 5.42 10.28
CA LEU A 276 11.55 4.68 11.55
C LEU A 276 10.39 3.67 11.59
N LEU A 277 9.23 4.05 11.07
CA LEU A 277 8.02 3.22 11.07
C LEU A 277 8.05 2.14 9.97
N ALA A 278 8.56 2.48 8.78
CA ALA A 278 8.76 1.54 7.68
C ALA A 278 9.86 0.49 7.95
N SER A 279 10.73 0.77 8.92
CA SER A 279 11.79 -0.14 9.40
C SER A 279 11.40 -0.99 10.62
N GLN A 280 10.15 -0.91 11.11
CA GLN A 280 9.68 -1.75 12.21
C GLN A 280 9.52 -3.22 11.78
N PRO A 281 9.56 -4.19 12.71
CA PRO A 281 9.29 -5.60 12.39
C PRO A 281 7.79 -5.92 12.20
N ASP A 282 6.88 -5.01 12.58
CA ASP A 282 5.43 -5.21 12.43
C ASP A 282 4.96 -4.82 11.02
N ASP A 283 4.60 -5.80 10.19
CA ASP A 283 4.25 -5.56 8.78
C ASP A 283 3.06 -4.63 8.58
N ILE A 284 2.13 -4.56 9.53
CA ILE A 284 1.03 -3.60 9.48
C ILE A 284 1.53 -2.16 9.71
N THR A 285 2.45 -1.95 10.66
CA THR A 285 3.12 -0.66 10.86
C THR A 285 3.94 -0.27 9.63
N ARG A 286 4.70 -1.22 9.04
CA ARG A 286 5.46 -1.00 7.80
C ARG A 286 4.54 -0.59 6.66
N TYR A 287 3.44 -1.32 6.46
CA TYR A 287 2.46 -1.08 5.42
C TYR A 287 1.90 0.36 5.46
N TYR A 288 1.44 0.83 6.63
CA TYR A 288 0.92 2.21 6.72
C TYR A 288 2.00 3.27 6.63
N ALA A 289 3.23 2.98 7.07
CA ALA A 289 4.35 3.88 6.85
C ALA A 289 4.63 4.02 5.35
N CYS A 290 4.71 2.90 4.60
CA CYS A 290 4.86 2.89 3.15
C CYS A 290 3.70 3.59 2.43
N LEU A 291 2.45 3.37 2.88
CA LEU A 291 1.28 4.04 2.31
C LEU A 291 1.37 5.56 2.51
N ALA A 292 1.75 6.02 3.71
CA ALA A 292 1.98 7.43 4.00
C ALA A 292 3.13 8.00 3.14
N ILE A 293 4.27 7.31 3.04
CA ILE A 293 5.42 7.69 2.20
C ILE A 293 4.96 7.94 0.76
N CYS A 294 4.23 6.99 0.17
CA CYS A 294 3.74 7.08 -1.20
C CYS A 294 2.62 8.12 -1.40
N MET A 295 1.74 8.31 -0.41
CA MET A 295 0.74 9.37 -0.45
C MET A 295 1.39 10.76 -0.49
N LEU A 296 2.41 10.99 0.34
CA LEU A 296 3.19 12.23 0.30
C LEU A 296 3.98 12.31 -1.03
N GLY A 297 4.65 11.23 -1.45
CA GLY A 297 5.46 11.18 -2.68
C GLY A 297 4.67 11.38 -3.97
N SER A 298 3.39 11.01 -3.99
CA SER A 298 2.50 11.25 -5.13
C SER A 298 2.07 12.72 -5.27
N THR A 299 2.31 13.56 -4.25
CA THR A 299 2.03 15.00 -4.28
C THR A 299 3.25 15.80 -4.72
N LYS A 300 3.12 16.55 -5.83
CA LYS A 300 4.17 17.44 -6.39
C LYS A 300 4.81 18.41 -5.38
N GLU A 301 4.04 18.95 -4.43
CA GLU A 301 4.54 19.85 -3.37
C GLU A 301 5.51 19.17 -2.39
N MET A 302 5.48 17.84 -2.31
CA MET A 302 6.15 17.02 -1.29
C MET A 302 7.18 16.03 -1.86
N GLU A 303 7.08 15.72 -3.15
CA GLU A 303 7.96 14.84 -3.93
C GLU A 303 9.44 15.04 -3.60
N ALA A 304 9.93 16.29 -3.64
CA ALA A 304 11.34 16.60 -3.34
C ALA A 304 11.76 16.29 -1.88
N ALA A 305 10.86 16.44 -0.91
CA ALA A 305 11.12 16.11 0.49
C ALA A 305 11.13 14.60 0.72
N VAL A 306 10.21 13.87 0.07
CA VAL A 306 10.15 12.40 0.13
C VAL A 306 11.37 11.78 -0.54
N ASN A 307 11.73 12.22 -1.76
CA ASN A 307 12.93 11.77 -2.46
C ASN A 307 14.20 12.00 -1.63
N LYS A 308 14.33 13.16 -0.97
CA LYS A 308 15.47 13.47 -0.09
C LYS A 308 15.55 12.57 1.15
N SER A 309 14.41 12.07 1.65
CA SER A 309 14.38 11.17 2.83
C SER A 309 14.83 9.74 2.53
N GLY A 310 14.88 9.34 1.24
CA GLY A 310 15.23 7.98 0.81
C GLY A 310 14.18 6.90 1.12
N THR A 311 13.04 7.25 1.71
CA THR A 311 12.04 6.30 2.21
C THR A 311 11.32 5.47 1.14
N LEU A 312 11.25 5.96 -0.11
CA LEU A 312 10.63 5.22 -1.23
C LEU A 312 11.31 3.86 -1.49
N ALA A 313 12.62 3.77 -1.26
CA ALA A 313 13.38 2.53 -1.41
C ALA A 313 12.93 1.38 -0.48
N LEU A 314 12.15 1.67 0.57
CA LEU A 314 11.59 0.68 1.48
C LEU A 314 10.28 0.06 0.96
N VAL A 315 9.62 0.68 -0.02
CA VAL A 315 8.26 0.33 -0.44
C VAL A 315 8.25 -0.92 -1.31
N GLU A 316 9.02 -0.94 -2.41
CA GLU A 316 9.04 -2.09 -3.32
C GLU A 316 9.51 -3.40 -2.66
N PRO A 317 10.60 -3.43 -1.86
CA PRO A 317 11.00 -4.64 -1.13
C PRO A 317 9.92 -5.13 -0.15
N PHE A 318 9.14 -4.22 0.45
CA PHE A 318 7.99 -4.60 1.26
C PHE A 318 6.91 -5.25 0.40
N LEU A 319 6.52 -4.64 -0.72
CA LEU A 319 5.44 -5.16 -1.58
C LEU A 319 5.79 -6.51 -2.21
N LEU A 320 7.05 -6.72 -2.62
CA LEU A 320 7.50 -7.99 -3.21
C LEU A 320 7.58 -9.14 -2.19
N ALA A 321 7.75 -8.83 -0.89
CA ALA A 321 7.78 -9.82 0.18
C ALA A 321 6.40 -10.31 0.64
N HIS A 322 5.30 -9.67 0.20
CA HIS A 322 3.94 -9.95 0.68
C HIS A 322 2.96 -10.25 -0.46
N GLN A 323 1.92 -11.03 -0.17
CA GLN A 323 0.80 -11.24 -1.08
C GLN A 323 -0.40 -10.42 -0.60
N ALA A 324 -0.96 -9.57 -1.48
CA ALA A 324 -2.05 -8.68 -1.11
C ALA A 324 -3.31 -9.43 -0.64
N ILE A 325 -3.61 -10.57 -1.28
CA ILE A 325 -4.78 -11.41 -0.98
C ILE A 325 -4.72 -11.97 0.45
N THR A 326 -3.55 -12.46 0.90
CA THR A 326 -3.39 -12.97 2.27
C THR A 326 -3.33 -11.84 3.30
N PHE A 327 -2.61 -10.75 2.97
CA PHE A 327 -2.42 -9.60 3.86
C PHE A 327 -3.73 -8.87 4.23
N ALA A 328 -4.79 -9.05 3.43
CA ALA A 328 -6.14 -8.60 3.76
C ALA A 328 -6.70 -9.22 5.07
N GLY A 329 -6.28 -10.45 5.41
CA GLY A 329 -6.74 -11.20 6.60
C GLY A 329 -5.93 -10.93 7.88
N ASP A 330 -4.71 -10.42 7.78
CA ASP A 330 -3.75 -10.35 8.89
C ASP A 330 -4.12 -9.36 10.02
N HIS A 331 -5.17 -8.54 9.83
CA HIS A 331 -5.63 -7.59 10.84
C HIS A 331 -7.16 -7.38 10.80
N TYR A 332 -7.82 -7.49 11.96
CA TYR A 332 -9.29 -7.39 12.02
C TYR A 332 -9.85 -6.01 11.62
N LYS A 333 -9.10 -4.90 11.79
CA LYS A 333 -9.46 -3.57 11.27
C LYS A 333 -9.16 -3.39 9.77
N HIS A 334 -8.63 -4.43 9.09
CA HIS A 334 -8.47 -4.51 7.63
C HIS A 334 -9.46 -5.47 6.99
N SER A 335 -9.79 -6.59 7.63
CA SER A 335 -10.75 -7.59 7.10
C SER A 335 -12.18 -7.06 6.90
N GLN A 336 -12.46 -5.82 7.33
CA GLN A 336 -13.68 -5.04 7.09
C GLN A 336 -13.62 -4.21 5.79
N GLY A 337 -12.42 -3.98 5.28
CA GLY A 337 -12.11 -3.07 4.19
C GLY A 337 -12.20 -1.60 4.61
N ARG A 338 -12.06 -0.73 3.63
CA ARG A 338 -12.20 0.72 3.77
C ARG A 338 -13.54 1.20 3.21
N PRO A 339 -14.08 2.32 3.71
CA PRO A 339 -15.28 2.93 3.16
C PRO A 339 -14.97 3.67 1.86
N LYS A 340 -16.00 3.92 1.05
CA LYS A 340 -15.91 4.46 -0.32
C LYS A 340 -15.07 5.74 -0.39
N GLU A 341 -15.33 6.69 0.52
CA GLU A 341 -14.72 8.02 0.57
C GLU A 341 -13.23 8.00 0.93
N TRP A 342 -12.76 6.87 1.48
CA TRP A 342 -11.35 6.63 1.78
C TRP A 342 -10.66 6.00 0.56
N LEU A 343 -11.32 5.06 -0.15
CA LEU A 343 -10.80 4.46 -1.38
C LEU A 343 -10.66 5.50 -2.51
N GLU A 344 -11.63 6.41 -2.64
CA GLU A 344 -11.58 7.53 -3.60
C GLU A 344 -10.30 8.38 -3.44
N ARG A 345 -9.78 8.51 -2.21
CA ARG A 345 -8.56 9.28 -1.91
C ARG A 345 -7.27 8.58 -2.35
N LEU A 346 -7.29 7.27 -2.59
CA LEU A 346 -6.15 6.53 -3.16
C LEU A 346 -6.11 6.54 -4.68
N LEU A 347 -7.22 6.79 -5.38
CA LEU A 347 -7.28 6.78 -6.85
C LEU A 347 -6.22 7.68 -7.53
N PRO A 348 -5.87 8.88 -7.02
CA PRO A 348 -4.79 9.68 -7.59
C PRO A 348 -3.41 9.01 -7.59
N MET A 349 -3.16 8.05 -6.68
CA MET A 349 -1.90 7.32 -6.62
C MET A 349 -1.73 6.35 -7.81
N LEU A 350 -2.82 5.69 -8.26
CA LEU A 350 -2.79 4.81 -9.44
C LEU A 350 -2.35 5.56 -10.70
N LYS A 351 -2.64 6.86 -10.77
CA LYS A 351 -2.25 7.75 -11.89
C LYS A 351 -1.00 8.59 -11.59
N SER A 352 -0.27 8.28 -10.51
CA SER A 352 0.93 9.01 -10.14
C SER A 352 2.12 8.70 -11.06
N LYS A 353 3.05 9.64 -11.16
CA LYS A 353 4.37 9.41 -11.77
C LYS A 353 5.28 8.57 -10.86
N CYS A 354 5.08 8.67 -9.54
CA CYS A 354 5.79 7.87 -8.53
C CYS A 354 5.41 6.40 -8.68
N ARG A 355 6.41 5.54 -8.95
CA ARG A 355 6.24 4.12 -9.28
C ARG A 355 5.76 3.32 -8.06
N GLU A 356 6.37 3.62 -6.92
CA GLU A 356 6.06 3.06 -5.61
C GLU A 356 4.63 3.41 -5.19
N ALA A 357 4.15 4.62 -5.54
CA ALA A 357 2.78 5.04 -5.26
C ALA A 357 1.75 4.27 -6.10
N ARG A 358 1.99 4.06 -7.40
CA ARG A 358 1.13 3.18 -8.21
C ARG A 358 1.12 1.76 -7.64
N SER A 359 2.30 1.24 -7.29
CA SER A 359 2.48 -0.13 -6.79
C SER A 359 1.72 -0.39 -5.47
N ILE A 360 1.87 0.47 -4.46
CA ILE A 360 1.16 0.28 -3.17
C ILE A 360 -0.34 0.56 -3.27
N ALA A 361 -0.76 1.45 -4.16
CA ALA A 361 -2.18 1.68 -4.41
C ALA A 361 -2.82 0.46 -5.08
N ALA A 362 -2.18 -0.11 -6.11
CA ALA A 362 -2.64 -1.35 -6.74
C ALA A 362 -2.69 -2.53 -5.73
N PHE A 363 -1.66 -2.68 -4.90
CA PHE A 363 -1.65 -3.64 -3.79
C PHE A 363 -2.85 -3.45 -2.84
N HIS A 364 -3.14 -2.20 -2.42
CA HIS A 364 -4.30 -1.91 -1.58
C HIS A 364 -5.62 -2.24 -2.26
N PHE A 365 -5.79 -1.88 -3.55
CA PHE A 365 -6.99 -2.25 -4.30
C PHE A 365 -7.13 -3.76 -4.49
N THR A 366 -6.05 -4.54 -4.50
CA THR A 366 -6.09 -6.01 -4.49
C THR A 366 -6.58 -6.57 -3.15
N MET A 367 -6.10 -6.02 -2.03
CA MET A 367 -6.60 -6.36 -0.69
C MET A 367 -8.11 -6.07 -0.60
N GLU A 368 -8.53 -4.86 -0.97
CA GLU A 368 -9.91 -4.43 -0.88
C GLU A 368 -10.81 -5.20 -1.85
N ALA A 369 -10.36 -5.52 -3.06
CA ALA A 369 -11.10 -6.38 -3.98
C ALA A 369 -11.43 -7.73 -3.33
N THR A 370 -10.47 -8.33 -2.62
CA THR A 370 -10.66 -9.58 -1.89
C THR A 370 -11.71 -9.42 -0.80
N ILE A 371 -11.59 -8.39 0.04
CA ILE A 371 -12.52 -8.14 1.16
C ILE A 371 -13.94 -7.82 0.67
N LYS A 372 -14.08 -6.99 -0.37
CA LYS A 372 -15.39 -6.61 -0.92
C LYS A 372 -16.04 -7.75 -1.70
N LYS A 373 -15.27 -8.72 -2.24
CA LYS A 373 -15.80 -9.97 -2.79
C LYS A 373 -16.50 -10.80 -1.72
N ASP A 374 -15.84 -11.01 -0.59
CA ASP A 374 -16.41 -11.77 0.54
C ASP A 374 -17.64 -11.08 1.17
N GLN A 375 -17.70 -9.74 1.09
CA GLN A 375 -18.83 -8.93 1.54
C GLN A 375 -19.96 -8.80 0.49
N GLN A 376 -19.78 -9.31 -0.73
CA GLN A 376 -20.69 -9.10 -1.88
C GLN A 376 -20.91 -7.61 -2.26
N LYS A 377 -19.86 -6.78 -2.16
CA LYS A 377 -19.90 -5.32 -2.38
C LYS A 377 -18.89 -4.83 -3.44
N LEU A 378 -18.69 -5.61 -4.51
CA LEU A 378 -17.75 -5.26 -5.58
C LEU A 378 -18.18 -4.04 -6.42
N GLU A 379 -19.47 -3.70 -6.42
CA GLU A 379 -20.04 -2.52 -7.11
C GLU A 379 -19.35 -1.20 -6.73
N VAL A 380 -18.80 -1.09 -5.52
CA VAL A 380 -18.05 0.09 -5.05
C VAL A 380 -16.88 0.46 -5.97
N PHE A 381 -16.22 -0.51 -6.61
CA PHE A 381 -15.09 -0.24 -7.52
C PHE A 381 -15.52 0.36 -8.85
N GLN A 382 -16.75 0.07 -9.29
CA GLN A 382 -17.36 0.70 -10.45
C GLN A 382 -17.82 2.12 -10.09
N GLU A 383 -18.47 2.30 -8.93
CA GLU A 383 -18.96 3.60 -8.46
C GLU A 383 -17.86 4.66 -8.32
N ILE A 384 -16.68 4.28 -7.80
CA ILE A 384 -15.54 5.19 -7.62
C ILE A 384 -14.67 5.31 -8.88
N GLY A 385 -14.96 4.56 -9.95
CA GLY A 385 -14.16 4.52 -11.17
C GLY A 385 -12.78 3.85 -11.01
N ALA A 386 -12.60 3.01 -9.99
CA ALA A 386 -11.35 2.28 -9.76
C ALA A 386 -11.01 1.32 -10.91
N ILE A 387 -12.01 0.63 -11.48
CA ILE A 387 -11.81 -0.36 -12.54
C ILE A 387 -11.07 0.24 -13.75
N ALA A 388 -11.45 1.44 -14.19
CA ALA A 388 -10.78 2.11 -15.30
C ALA A 388 -9.31 2.47 -14.99
N ALA A 389 -9.04 2.95 -13.77
CA ALA A 389 -7.67 3.25 -13.32
C ALA A 389 -6.83 1.97 -13.15
N LEU A 390 -7.41 0.87 -12.68
CA LEU A 390 -6.74 -0.42 -12.57
C LEU A 390 -6.43 -1.01 -13.96
N LYS A 391 -7.33 -0.90 -14.95
CA LYS A 391 -7.04 -1.32 -16.34
C LYS A 391 -5.90 -0.50 -16.96
N GLU A 392 -5.83 0.81 -16.67
CA GLU A 392 -4.73 1.69 -17.09
C GLU A 392 -3.39 1.21 -16.48
N VAL A 393 -3.35 0.89 -15.18
CA VAL A 393 -2.14 0.40 -14.48
C VAL A 393 -1.74 -1.02 -14.89
N ALA A 394 -2.70 -1.94 -15.07
CA ALA A 394 -2.45 -3.31 -15.56
C ALA A 394 -1.82 -3.30 -16.97
N SER A 395 -2.19 -2.33 -17.80
CA SER A 395 -1.64 -2.12 -19.15
C SER A 395 -0.28 -1.38 -19.18
N SER A 396 0.28 -1.04 -18.02
CA SER A 396 1.50 -0.22 -17.89
C SER A 396 2.78 -1.09 -17.89
N PRO A 397 3.94 -0.54 -18.32
CA PRO A 397 5.19 -1.29 -18.33
C PRO A 397 5.65 -1.70 -16.91
N ASP A 398 5.29 -0.92 -15.89
CA ASP A 398 5.62 -1.10 -14.48
C ASP A 398 5.12 -2.46 -13.94
N GLU A 399 5.98 -3.47 -13.92
CA GLU A 399 5.60 -4.87 -13.66
C GLU A 399 4.94 -5.09 -12.30
N VAL A 400 5.44 -4.41 -11.26
CA VAL A 400 4.94 -4.58 -9.88
C VAL A 400 3.55 -3.97 -9.74
N ALA A 401 3.34 -2.75 -10.23
CA ALA A 401 2.03 -2.12 -10.23
C ALA A 401 1.03 -2.86 -11.14
N ALA A 402 1.48 -3.27 -12.33
CA ALA A 402 0.66 -4.01 -13.29
C ALA A 402 0.21 -5.37 -12.74
N LYS A 403 1.10 -6.12 -12.08
CA LYS A 403 0.78 -7.40 -11.43
C LYS A 403 -0.37 -7.24 -10.44
N PHE A 404 -0.24 -6.34 -9.46
CA PHE A 404 -1.30 -6.13 -8.47
C PHE A 404 -2.60 -5.59 -9.11
N ALA A 405 -2.51 -4.71 -10.11
CA ALA A 405 -3.71 -4.24 -10.80
C ALA A 405 -4.45 -5.36 -11.56
N SER A 406 -3.73 -6.28 -12.20
CA SER A 406 -4.27 -7.49 -12.84
C SER A 406 -4.88 -8.46 -11.82
N GLU A 407 -4.22 -8.67 -10.67
CA GLU A 407 -4.77 -9.46 -9.56
C GLU A 407 -6.09 -8.84 -9.05
N ALA A 408 -6.12 -7.52 -8.81
CA ALA A 408 -7.32 -6.81 -8.38
C ALA A 408 -8.48 -6.96 -9.38
N LEU A 409 -8.25 -6.73 -10.68
CA LEU A 409 -9.25 -6.90 -11.73
C LEU A 409 -9.79 -8.34 -11.78
N THR A 410 -8.90 -9.34 -11.69
CA THR A 410 -9.27 -10.77 -11.64
C THR A 410 -10.16 -11.08 -10.44
N VAL A 411 -9.86 -10.52 -9.27
CA VAL A 411 -10.67 -10.70 -8.05
C VAL A 411 -12.05 -10.05 -8.19
N ILE A 412 -12.12 -8.85 -8.77
CA ILE A 412 -13.37 -8.11 -9.09
C ILE A 412 -14.21 -8.87 -10.13
N GLY A 413 -13.60 -9.68 -11.00
CA GLY A 413 -14.27 -10.37 -12.11
C GLY A 413 -14.28 -9.57 -13.42
N GLU A 414 -13.37 -8.60 -13.55
CA GLU A 414 -13.17 -7.79 -14.75
C GLU A 414 -12.13 -8.41 -15.69
N GLU A 415 -12.30 -8.19 -16.99
CA GLU A 415 -11.29 -8.60 -17.98
C GLU A 415 -9.98 -7.84 -17.75
N VAL A 416 -8.89 -8.59 -17.54
CA VAL A 416 -7.54 -8.05 -17.42
C VAL A 416 -7.05 -7.64 -18.82
N PRO A 417 -6.66 -6.37 -19.03
CA PRO A 417 -6.21 -5.92 -20.34
C PRO A 417 -4.89 -6.59 -20.73
N TYR A 418 -4.76 -6.91 -22.01
CA TYR A 418 -3.55 -7.52 -22.55
C TYR A 418 -2.33 -6.60 -22.39
N LYS A 419 -1.29 -7.08 -21.70
CA LYS A 419 -0.02 -6.36 -21.51
C LYS A 419 1.00 -6.83 -22.54
N LEU A 420 1.35 -5.92 -23.46
CA LEU A 420 2.51 -6.08 -24.34
C LEU A 420 3.80 -6.11 -23.50
N THR A 421 4.70 -7.05 -23.82
CA THR A 421 6.07 -7.07 -23.28
C THR A 421 6.87 -5.88 -23.80
N GLN A 422 7.88 -5.41 -23.06
CA GLN A 422 8.83 -4.42 -23.59
C GLN A 422 9.85 -5.04 -24.56
N GLN A 423 9.98 -6.37 -24.59
CA GLN A 423 10.81 -7.10 -25.55
C GLN A 423 10.15 -7.11 -26.93
N VAL A 424 10.12 -5.94 -27.59
CA VAL A 424 9.55 -5.74 -28.94
C VAL A 424 10.13 -6.71 -29.98
N PRO A 425 11.45 -7.07 -29.98
CA PRO A 425 11.98 -8.08 -30.89
C PRO A 425 11.31 -9.45 -30.81
N CYS A 426 10.62 -9.76 -29.70
CA CYS A 426 9.93 -11.03 -29.48
C CYS A 426 8.41 -10.93 -29.70
N TRP A 427 7.88 -9.80 -30.18
CA TRP A 427 6.45 -9.62 -30.42
C TRP A 427 5.95 -10.51 -31.55
N THR A 428 4.81 -11.16 -31.32
CA THR A 428 4.07 -11.88 -32.35
C THR A 428 3.27 -10.92 -33.23
N ILE A 429 2.73 -11.43 -34.34
CA ILE A 429 1.80 -10.69 -35.21
C ILE A 429 0.59 -10.15 -34.40
N ALA A 430 0.10 -10.90 -33.42
CA ALA A 430 -1.01 -10.48 -32.57
C ALA A 430 -0.63 -9.33 -31.63
N ASP A 431 0.61 -9.32 -31.09
CA ASP A 431 1.15 -8.21 -30.32
C ASP A 431 1.23 -6.92 -31.15
N VAL A 432 1.73 -7.05 -32.39
CA VAL A 432 1.80 -5.92 -33.35
C VAL A 432 0.39 -5.40 -33.67
N GLN A 433 -0.58 -6.27 -33.99
CA GLN A 433 -1.97 -5.85 -34.20
C GLN A 433 -2.54 -5.10 -32.98
N TYR A 434 -2.30 -5.60 -31.77
CA TYR A 434 -2.77 -4.97 -30.54
C TYR A 434 -2.12 -3.59 -30.33
N TRP A 435 -0.81 -3.46 -30.58
CA TRP A 435 -0.11 -2.17 -30.52
C TRP A 435 -0.64 -1.18 -31.56
N VAL A 436 -0.78 -1.59 -32.83
CA VAL A 436 -1.32 -0.77 -33.93
C VAL A 436 -2.73 -0.26 -33.60
N LYS A 437 -3.58 -1.11 -33.00
CA LYS A 437 -4.89 -0.69 -32.48
C LYS A 437 -4.74 0.34 -31.35
N LYS A 438 -3.87 0.09 -30.37
CA LYS A 438 -3.64 0.93 -29.18
C LYS A 438 -3.16 2.35 -29.53
N ILE A 439 -2.35 2.52 -30.58
CA ILE A 439 -1.90 3.86 -31.07
C ILE A 439 -2.93 4.57 -31.97
N GLY A 440 -4.11 3.98 -32.16
CA GLY A 440 -5.22 4.55 -32.92
C GLY A 440 -5.06 4.42 -34.44
N PHE A 441 -4.44 3.32 -34.91
CA PHE A 441 -4.31 2.92 -36.32
C PHE A 441 -5.08 1.63 -36.63
N GLU A 442 -6.20 1.40 -35.92
CA GLU A 442 -6.96 0.14 -35.98
C GLU A 442 -7.40 -0.26 -37.39
N SER A 443 -7.65 0.69 -38.29
CA SER A 443 -7.98 0.43 -39.71
C SER A 443 -6.87 -0.28 -40.50
N TYR A 444 -5.65 -0.33 -39.97
CA TYR A 444 -4.50 -0.97 -40.61
C TYR A 444 -4.17 -2.35 -40.02
N THR A 445 -4.81 -2.79 -38.92
CA THR A 445 -4.42 -4.04 -38.22
C THR A 445 -4.49 -5.28 -39.10
N ASP A 446 -5.45 -5.33 -40.02
CA ASP A 446 -5.58 -6.43 -40.98
C ASP A 446 -4.47 -6.42 -42.04
N ALA A 447 -3.98 -5.24 -42.42
CA ALA A 447 -2.86 -5.10 -43.34
C ALA A 447 -1.53 -5.55 -42.71
N PHE A 448 -1.29 -5.23 -41.44
CA PHE A 448 -0.14 -5.74 -40.68
C PHE A 448 -0.20 -7.26 -40.54
N ALA A 449 -1.36 -7.84 -40.20
CA ALA A 449 -1.53 -9.28 -40.10
C ALA A 449 -1.39 -10.01 -41.43
N LYS A 450 -1.95 -9.46 -42.52
CA LYS A 450 -1.86 -10.04 -43.87
C LYS A 450 -0.41 -10.13 -44.37
N HIS A 451 0.43 -9.17 -44.01
CA HIS A 451 1.87 -9.17 -44.32
C HIS A 451 2.72 -9.85 -43.24
N MET A 452 2.09 -10.50 -42.26
CA MET A 452 2.74 -11.25 -41.18
C MET A 452 3.74 -10.40 -40.37
N VAL A 453 3.47 -9.09 -40.22
CA VAL A 453 4.36 -8.16 -39.53
C VAL A 453 4.40 -8.50 -38.04
N ASP A 454 5.54 -9.02 -37.61
CA ASP A 454 5.89 -9.32 -36.22
C ASP A 454 6.81 -8.24 -35.64
N GLY A 455 7.38 -8.47 -34.46
CA GLY A 455 8.25 -7.53 -33.76
C GLY A 455 9.52 -7.14 -34.51
N ASP A 456 10.19 -8.11 -35.13
CA ASP A 456 11.40 -7.91 -35.94
C ASP A 456 11.09 -7.01 -37.14
N LEU A 457 10.08 -7.38 -37.93
CA LEU A 457 9.65 -6.59 -39.09
C LEU A 457 9.17 -5.19 -38.69
N LEU A 458 8.37 -5.06 -37.62
CA LEU A 458 7.89 -3.78 -37.11
C LEU A 458 9.05 -2.82 -36.77
N LEU A 459 10.12 -3.32 -36.15
CA LEU A 459 11.28 -2.52 -35.79
C LEU A 459 12.12 -2.11 -37.02
N LEU A 460 11.99 -2.80 -38.16
CA LEU A 460 12.73 -2.51 -39.38
C LEU A 460 11.90 -1.73 -40.44
N LEU A 461 10.59 -1.58 -40.25
CA LEU A 461 9.69 -0.88 -41.19
C LEU A 461 10.18 0.52 -41.59
N THR A 462 10.16 0.75 -42.90
CA THR A 462 10.50 2.01 -43.58
C THR A 462 9.24 2.74 -44.06
N GLU A 463 9.34 4.04 -44.36
CA GLU A 463 8.22 4.80 -44.93
C GLU A 463 7.70 4.20 -46.26
N LYS A 464 8.59 3.53 -47.02
CA LYS A 464 8.26 2.90 -48.29
C LYS A 464 7.32 1.69 -48.10
N GLU A 465 7.60 0.81 -47.15
CA GLU A 465 6.74 -0.35 -46.86
C GLU A 465 5.40 0.09 -46.24
N LEU A 466 5.41 1.14 -45.41
CA LEU A 466 4.17 1.76 -44.93
C LEU A 466 3.28 2.25 -46.09
N GLU A 467 3.88 2.84 -47.13
CA GLU A 467 3.14 3.36 -48.29
C GLU A 467 2.68 2.26 -49.25
N GLN A 468 3.57 1.32 -49.60
CA GLN A 468 3.37 0.38 -50.70
C GLN A 468 2.65 -0.89 -50.26
N ASP A 469 3.07 -1.50 -49.15
CA ASP A 469 2.58 -2.80 -48.70
C ASP A 469 1.43 -2.65 -47.70
N LEU A 470 1.59 -1.74 -46.73
CA LEU A 470 0.56 -1.46 -45.70
C LEU A 470 -0.45 -0.37 -46.11
N GLN A 471 -0.37 0.11 -47.36
CA GLN A 471 -1.35 0.99 -48.00
C GLN A 471 -1.63 2.31 -47.25
N MET A 472 -0.65 2.81 -46.49
CA MET A 472 -0.75 4.07 -45.75
C MET A 472 -0.41 5.25 -46.66
N SER A 473 -1.27 5.49 -47.66
CA SER A 473 -1.02 6.47 -48.75
C SER A 473 -0.91 7.93 -48.29
N SER A 474 -1.45 8.27 -47.12
CA SER A 474 -1.32 9.63 -46.56
C SER A 474 0.02 9.79 -45.85
N ALA A 475 0.90 10.62 -46.41
CA ALA A 475 2.18 10.97 -45.80
C ALA A 475 2.05 11.58 -44.39
N LEU A 476 0.91 12.21 -44.06
CA LEU A 476 0.64 12.70 -42.69
C LEU A 476 0.31 11.55 -41.73
N LEU A 477 -0.40 10.51 -42.18
CA LEU A 477 -0.62 9.31 -41.38
C LEU A 477 0.68 8.54 -41.17
N ARG A 478 1.51 8.37 -42.21
CA ARG A 478 2.85 7.76 -42.08
C ARG A 478 3.73 8.51 -41.09
N LYS A 479 3.80 9.84 -41.17
CA LYS A 479 4.54 10.66 -40.19
C LYS A 479 4.04 10.48 -38.76
N ARG A 480 2.72 10.39 -38.55
CA ARG A 480 2.16 10.08 -37.22
C ARG A 480 2.57 8.67 -36.79
N PHE A 481 2.45 7.66 -37.65
CA PHE A 481 2.80 6.27 -37.35
C PHE A 481 4.29 6.13 -37.00
N ILE A 482 5.18 6.70 -37.81
CA ILE A 482 6.64 6.68 -37.59
C ILE A 482 6.99 7.29 -36.24
N ARG A 483 6.34 8.39 -35.82
CA ARG A 483 6.56 8.99 -34.49
C ARG A 483 6.15 8.07 -33.34
N GLU A 484 5.05 7.33 -33.48
CA GLU A 484 4.66 6.33 -32.47
C GLU A 484 5.65 5.13 -32.49
N LEU A 485 6.15 4.73 -33.66
CA LEU A 485 7.17 3.68 -33.81
C LEU A 485 8.54 4.10 -33.24
N GLU A 486 8.98 5.34 -33.46
CA GLU A 486 10.17 5.90 -32.80
C GLU A 486 10.01 5.89 -31.28
N SER A 487 8.83 6.26 -30.78
CA SER A 487 8.51 6.21 -29.35
C SER A 487 8.52 4.78 -28.81
N LEU A 488 8.06 3.79 -29.59
CA LEU A 488 8.15 2.37 -29.25
C LEU A 488 9.61 1.90 -29.22
N LYS A 489 10.42 2.25 -30.22
CA LYS A 489 11.84 1.87 -30.30
C LYS A 489 12.65 2.39 -29.12
N ILE A 490 12.38 3.61 -28.65
CA ILE A 490 12.98 4.20 -27.45
C ILE A 490 12.47 3.52 -26.16
N ALA A 491 11.25 2.98 -26.16
CA ALA A 491 10.67 2.31 -24.98
C ALA A 491 10.93 0.79 -24.94
N ALA A 492 11.59 0.24 -25.95
CA ALA A 492 11.82 -1.19 -26.12
C ALA A 492 12.98 -1.68 -25.24
N ASP A 493 12.84 -2.90 -24.74
CA ASP A 493 13.91 -3.65 -24.09
C ASP A 493 14.57 -4.56 -25.13
N TYR A 494 15.86 -4.31 -25.41
CA TYR A 494 16.67 -5.08 -26.35
C TYR A 494 17.54 -6.14 -25.66
N GLY A 495 17.37 -6.39 -24.35
CA GLY A 495 18.24 -7.30 -23.59
C GLY A 495 18.29 -8.75 -24.07
N SER A 496 17.35 -9.19 -24.91
CA SER A 496 17.39 -10.50 -25.58
C SER A 496 18.36 -10.58 -26.77
N VAL A 497 18.76 -9.43 -27.33
CA VAL A 497 19.59 -9.31 -28.55
C VAL A 497 20.82 -8.41 -28.38
N ASP A 498 20.89 -7.62 -27.30
CA ASP A 498 22.00 -6.70 -27.00
C ASP A 498 22.90 -7.21 -25.86
N GLU A 499 23.75 -8.19 -26.17
CA GLU A 499 24.79 -8.67 -25.25
C GLU A 499 25.77 -7.56 -24.83
N SER A 500 25.88 -6.48 -25.61
CA SER A 500 26.90 -5.44 -25.46
C SER A 500 26.47 -4.19 -24.67
N GLN A 501 25.19 -4.11 -24.30
CA GLN A 501 24.58 -2.92 -23.70
C GLN A 501 24.80 -1.65 -24.56
N LEU A 502 24.67 -1.82 -25.88
CA LEU A 502 24.67 -0.75 -26.88
C LEU A 502 23.49 0.21 -26.64
N ASP A 503 22.29 -0.29 -26.38
CA ASP A 503 21.12 0.57 -26.17
C ASP A 503 21.31 1.49 -24.96
N GLN A 504 21.72 0.92 -23.82
CA GLN A 504 21.99 1.66 -22.60
C GLN A 504 23.05 2.74 -22.81
N PHE A 505 24.06 2.47 -23.64
CA PHE A 505 25.05 3.47 -24.03
C PHE A 505 24.42 4.58 -24.88
N LEU A 506 23.66 4.25 -25.94
CA LEU A 506 23.00 5.24 -26.80
C LEU A 506 22.03 6.13 -26.00
N MET A 507 21.19 5.52 -25.17
CA MET A 507 20.30 6.18 -24.20
C MET A 507 21.02 7.17 -23.29
N SER A 508 22.21 6.80 -22.79
CA SER A 508 22.99 7.65 -21.89
C SER A 508 23.52 8.93 -22.55
N LEU A 509 23.69 8.92 -23.88
CA LEU A 509 24.08 10.07 -24.68
C LEU A 509 22.88 10.96 -25.05
N SER A 510 21.80 10.33 -25.52
CA SER A 510 20.54 10.99 -25.91
C SER A 510 19.47 9.92 -26.12
N PRO A 511 18.29 9.98 -25.47
CA PRO A 511 17.24 8.97 -25.64
C PRO A 511 16.83 8.76 -27.11
N GLU A 512 16.90 9.81 -27.92
CA GLU A 512 16.56 9.79 -29.35
C GLU A 512 17.57 9.00 -30.22
N LEU A 513 18.67 8.49 -29.64
CA LEU A 513 19.61 7.59 -30.33
C LEU A 513 19.21 6.11 -30.21
N SER A 514 18.38 5.74 -29.23
CA SER A 514 17.90 4.35 -29.06
C SER A 514 17.05 3.86 -30.25
N VAL A 515 16.46 4.78 -31.04
CA VAL A 515 15.75 4.43 -32.29
C VAL A 515 16.59 3.66 -33.31
N TYR A 516 17.93 3.71 -33.20
CA TYR A 516 18.86 3.03 -34.10
C TYR A 516 19.36 1.68 -33.57
N THR A 517 19.15 1.39 -32.28
CA THR A 517 19.71 0.20 -31.60
C THR A 517 19.46 -1.08 -32.38
N TYR A 518 18.20 -1.37 -32.71
CA TYR A 518 17.84 -2.63 -33.35
C TYR A 518 18.48 -2.81 -34.73
N GLN A 519 18.50 -1.75 -35.55
CA GLN A 519 19.14 -1.77 -36.86
C GLN A 519 20.66 -1.96 -36.73
N MET A 520 21.30 -1.35 -35.73
CA MET A 520 22.73 -1.53 -35.48
C MET A 520 23.05 -2.98 -35.10
N LEU A 521 22.30 -3.55 -34.15
CA LEU A 521 22.46 -4.96 -33.72
C LEU A 521 22.22 -5.94 -34.87
N GLY A 522 21.18 -5.72 -35.69
CA GLY A 522 20.87 -6.54 -36.87
C GLY A 522 21.97 -6.50 -37.95
N MET A 523 22.76 -5.43 -38.01
CA MET A 523 23.96 -5.32 -38.86
C MET A 523 25.23 -5.87 -38.20
N GLY A 524 25.13 -6.53 -37.04
CA GLY A 524 26.26 -7.06 -36.27
C GLY A 524 27.09 -5.99 -35.54
N LEU A 525 26.62 -4.75 -35.47
CA LEU A 525 27.29 -3.70 -34.70
C LEU A 525 26.97 -3.86 -33.22
N ASN A 526 28.03 -3.89 -32.42
CA ASN A 526 27.97 -3.92 -30.96
C ASN A 526 28.77 -2.74 -30.38
N ARG A 527 28.66 -2.51 -29.07
CA ARG A 527 29.32 -1.40 -28.37
C ARG A 527 30.83 -1.28 -28.65
N SER A 528 31.56 -2.39 -28.85
CA SER A 528 33.01 -2.36 -29.12
C SER A 528 33.38 -1.84 -30.51
N LEU A 529 32.47 -1.92 -31.47
CA LEU A 529 32.70 -1.49 -32.87
C LEU A 529 32.37 -0.01 -33.09
N LEU A 530 31.74 0.65 -32.12
CA LEU A 530 31.33 2.06 -32.20
C LEU A 530 32.48 3.03 -32.58
N PRO A 531 33.69 2.97 -31.98
CA PRO A 531 34.76 3.92 -32.32
C PRO A 531 35.22 3.86 -33.78
N SER A 532 34.97 2.72 -34.46
CA SER A 532 35.33 2.49 -35.85
C SER A 532 34.31 3.02 -36.86
N LEU A 533 33.15 3.52 -36.42
CA LEU A 533 32.09 3.98 -37.32
C LEU A 533 32.43 5.30 -38.02
N THR A 534 32.38 5.28 -39.35
CA THR A 534 32.46 6.48 -40.20
C THR A 534 31.10 7.18 -40.32
N ASP A 535 31.07 8.45 -40.74
CA ASP A 535 29.78 9.16 -40.95
C ASP A 535 28.92 8.46 -42.02
N GLU A 536 29.56 7.93 -43.07
CA GLU A 536 28.85 7.22 -44.13
C GLU A 536 28.30 5.87 -43.63
N MET A 537 29.03 5.12 -42.78
CA MET A 537 28.49 3.90 -42.15
C MET A 537 27.34 4.20 -41.19
N MET A 538 27.42 5.28 -40.40
CA MET A 538 26.31 5.73 -39.56
C MET A 538 25.07 6.07 -40.40
N LYS A 539 25.24 6.75 -41.53
CA LYS A 539 24.15 7.13 -42.42
C LYS A 539 23.55 5.94 -43.18
N THR A 540 24.38 5.08 -43.77
CA THR A 540 23.95 4.02 -44.70
C THR A 540 23.66 2.67 -44.02
N VAL A 541 24.52 2.23 -43.10
CA VAL A 541 24.39 0.94 -42.40
C VAL A 541 23.47 1.10 -41.18
N CYS A 542 23.69 2.14 -40.37
CA CYS A 542 22.94 2.36 -39.13
C CYS A 542 21.63 3.17 -39.31
N GLY A 543 21.30 3.58 -40.54
CA GLY A 543 20.08 4.35 -40.84
C GLY A 543 20.02 5.75 -40.23
N MET A 544 21.12 6.30 -39.70
CA MET A 544 21.16 7.60 -39.01
C MET A 544 21.14 8.77 -40.00
N HIS A 545 20.01 8.97 -40.68
CA HIS A 545 19.84 10.03 -41.67
C HIS A 545 20.00 11.44 -41.06
N ASN A 546 19.60 11.63 -39.80
CA ASN A 546 19.73 12.91 -39.09
C ASN A 546 21.23 13.26 -38.83
N PRO A 547 21.77 14.34 -39.42
CA PRO A 547 23.18 14.70 -39.25
C PRO A 547 23.53 15.12 -37.81
N ILE A 548 22.56 15.62 -37.04
CA ILE A 548 22.78 15.99 -35.63
C ILE A 548 22.97 14.75 -34.76
N HIS A 549 22.27 13.64 -35.06
CA HIS A 549 22.43 12.38 -34.34
C HIS A 549 23.82 11.78 -34.60
N ARG A 550 24.27 11.76 -35.86
CA ARG A 550 25.64 11.34 -36.21
C ARG A 550 26.71 12.24 -35.57
N LEU A 551 26.48 13.55 -35.53
CA LEU A 551 27.40 14.49 -34.88
C LEU A 551 27.52 14.24 -33.37
N LYS A 552 26.39 14.05 -32.66
CA LYS A 552 26.38 13.68 -31.23
C LYS A 552 27.20 12.41 -30.99
N LEU A 553 26.98 11.37 -31.79
CA LEU A 553 27.67 10.09 -31.66
C LEU A 553 29.18 10.23 -31.92
N ARG A 554 29.58 10.93 -32.98
CA ARG A 554 31.00 11.25 -33.29
C ARG A 554 31.69 12.10 -32.22
N GLN A 555 30.95 12.96 -31.51
CA GLN A 555 31.48 13.71 -30.38
C GLN A 555 31.69 12.80 -29.16
N ALA A 556 30.72 11.93 -28.86
CA ALA A 556 30.83 10.94 -27.78
C ALA A 556 32.05 10.03 -27.95
N PHE A 557 32.35 9.57 -29.17
CA PHE A 557 33.53 8.72 -29.44
C PHE A 557 34.88 9.36 -29.10
N LYS A 558 34.96 10.70 -29.02
CA LYS A 558 36.20 11.40 -28.61
C LYS A 558 36.40 11.42 -27.09
N HIS A 559 35.36 11.14 -26.33
CA HIS A 559 35.29 11.23 -24.87
C HIS A 559 34.67 9.96 -24.27
N ILE A 560 34.85 8.82 -24.94
CA ILE A 560 34.14 7.59 -24.58
C ILE A 560 34.52 7.13 -23.18
N ASP A 561 35.81 7.23 -22.81
CA ASP A 561 36.32 6.91 -21.47
C ASP A 561 35.70 7.82 -20.38
N ASP A 562 35.58 9.12 -20.63
CA ASP A 562 34.95 10.08 -19.71
C ASP A 562 33.46 9.73 -19.49
N ILE A 563 32.78 9.31 -20.57
CA ILE A 563 31.38 8.87 -20.54
C ILE A 563 31.24 7.55 -19.79
N GLU A 564 32.13 6.57 -19.99
CA GLU A 564 32.10 5.30 -19.26
C GLU A 564 32.35 5.51 -17.77
N VAL A 565 33.30 6.37 -17.38
CA VAL A 565 33.51 6.78 -16.00
C VAL A 565 32.27 7.47 -15.42
N ALA A 566 31.60 8.34 -16.20
CA ALA A 566 30.36 8.99 -15.77
C ALA A 566 29.19 7.98 -15.59
N ILE A 567 29.04 7.00 -16.49
CA ILE A 567 28.03 5.92 -16.38
C ILE A 567 28.32 5.06 -15.15
N LEU A 568 29.56 4.62 -14.97
CA LEU A 568 30.00 3.86 -13.79
C LEU A 568 29.72 4.64 -12.49
N SER A 569 30.00 5.95 -12.46
CA SER A 569 29.72 6.80 -11.28
C SER A 569 28.23 6.97 -10.97
N LYS A 570 27.34 6.76 -11.95
CA LYS A 570 25.88 6.73 -11.75
C LYS A 570 25.35 5.34 -11.38
N GLN A 571 26.12 4.28 -11.63
CA GLN A 571 25.74 2.89 -11.36
C GLN A 571 26.38 2.32 -10.08
N ILE A 572 27.32 3.03 -9.45
CA ILE A 572 28.09 2.59 -8.28
C ILE A 572 27.98 3.63 -7.17
N ASP A 573 27.40 3.27 -6.04
CA ASP A 573 27.32 4.13 -4.85
C ASP A 573 28.63 4.11 -4.05
N VAL A 574 29.34 2.97 -4.04
CA VAL A 574 30.58 2.79 -3.28
C VAL A 574 31.63 2.02 -4.08
N PHE A 575 32.83 2.59 -4.17
CA PHE A 575 34.00 1.97 -4.79
C PHE A 575 35.02 1.57 -3.73
N ILE A 576 35.35 0.27 -3.65
CA ILE A 576 36.26 -0.28 -2.64
C ILE A 576 37.58 -0.67 -3.31
N SER A 577 38.61 0.16 -3.13
CA SER A 577 39.98 -0.17 -3.55
C SER A 577 40.72 -0.92 -2.43
N TYR A 578 41.36 -2.04 -2.76
CA TYR A 578 42.08 -2.87 -1.79
C TYR A 578 43.37 -3.46 -2.36
N ARG A 579 44.37 -3.70 -1.48
CA ARG A 579 45.62 -4.41 -1.85
C ARG A 579 45.34 -5.90 -2.07
N ARG A 580 45.78 -6.45 -3.21
CA ARG A 580 45.61 -7.87 -3.55
C ARG A 580 46.02 -8.86 -2.44
N SER A 581 47.13 -8.60 -1.76
CA SER A 581 47.76 -9.54 -0.82
C SER A 581 47.09 -9.62 0.56
N THR A 582 46.39 -8.59 1.01
CA THR A 582 45.85 -8.52 2.39
C THR A 582 44.43 -7.97 2.52
N GLY A 583 43.90 -7.30 1.49
CA GLY A 583 42.63 -6.56 1.59
C GLY A 583 41.38 -7.32 1.13
N ASN A 584 41.52 -8.47 0.45
CA ASN A 584 40.41 -9.15 -0.24
C ASN A 584 39.23 -9.48 0.68
N GLN A 585 39.46 -10.22 1.77
CA GLN A 585 38.37 -10.66 2.66
C GLN A 585 37.60 -9.48 3.26
N LEU A 586 38.30 -8.42 3.69
CA LEU A 586 37.67 -7.24 4.24
C LEU A 586 36.88 -6.46 3.18
N ALA A 587 37.44 -6.27 1.98
CA ALA A 587 36.75 -5.61 0.87
C ALA A 587 35.49 -6.38 0.44
N SER A 588 35.56 -7.72 0.42
CA SER A 588 34.42 -8.58 0.10
C SER A 588 33.33 -8.54 1.19
N LEU A 589 33.72 -8.53 2.47
CA LEU A 589 32.77 -8.39 3.58
C LEU A 589 32.06 -7.03 3.59
N ILE A 590 32.81 -5.93 3.40
CA ILE A 590 32.25 -4.58 3.33
C ILE A 590 31.29 -4.46 2.12
N LYS A 591 31.67 -5.02 0.96
CA LYS A 591 30.79 -5.09 -0.22
C LYS A 591 29.47 -5.78 0.09
N VAL A 592 29.48 -6.97 0.70
CA VAL A 592 28.26 -7.70 1.06
C VAL A 592 27.40 -6.90 2.04
N LEU A 593 27.99 -6.32 3.09
CA LEU A 593 27.26 -5.53 4.09
C LEU A 593 26.60 -4.27 3.51
N LEU A 594 27.22 -3.64 2.50
CA LEU A 594 26.66 -2.48 1.80
C LEU A 594 25.59 -2.90 0.77
N GLN A 595 25.80 -3.99 0.04
CA GLN A 595 24.79 -4.53 -0.88
C GLN A 595 23.52 -4.98 -0.16
N LEU A 596 23.64 -5.59 1.03
CA LEU A 596 22.51 -5.92 1.91
C LEU A 596 21.75 -4.68 2.43
N ARG A 597 22.35 -3.48 2.33
CA ARG A 597 21.73 -2.19 2.65
C ARG A 597 21.27 -1.43 1.40
N GLY A 598 21.27 -2.07 0.23
CA GLY A 598 20.79 -1.51 -1.03
C GLY A 598 21.82 -0.73 -1.86
N TYR A 599 23.08 -0.62 -1.42
CA TYR A 599 24.11 0.10 -2.17
C TYR A 599 24.73 -0.76 -3.27
N LYS A 600 24.95 -0.17 -4.45
CA LYS A 600 25.67 -0.77 -5.58
C LYS A 600 27.18 -0.62 -5.36
N VAL A 601 27.88 -1.73 -5.14
CA VAL A 601 29.29 -1.71 -4.71
C VAL A 601 30.21 -2.54 -5.63
N ILE A 602 31.30 -1.92 -6.06
CA ILE A 602 32.35 -2.56 -6.85
C ILE A 602 33.68 -2.56 -6.08
N ASN A 603 34.37 -3.70 -6.17
CA ASN A 603 35.69 -3.92 -5.59
C ASN A 603 36.74 -3.82 -6.70
N TYR A 604 37.76 -2.99 -6.51
CA TYR A 604 38.85 -2.81 -7.46
C TYR A 604 40.19 -3.18 -6.81
N GLN A 605 40.93 -4.06 -7.47
CA GLN A 605 42.22 -4.55 -6.98
C GLN A 605 43.33 -3.56 -7.35
N ARG A 606 44.09 -3.10 -6.34
CA ARG A 606 45.40 -2.46 -6.53
C ARG A 606 46.53 -3.47 -6.31
#